data_AF-A0A3N5ZDC7-F1
#
_entry.id   AF-A0A3N5ZDC7-F1
#
_cell.length_a   1.000
_cell.length_b   1.000
_cell.length_c   1.000
_cell.angle_alpha   90.00
_cell.angle_beta   90.00
_cell.angle_gamma   90.00
#
_symmetry.space_group_name_H-M   'P 1'
#
loop_
_entity.id
_entity.type
_entity.pdbx_description
1 polymer ?
#
loop_
_entity_poly.entity_id
_entity_poly.type
_entity_poly.pdbx_seq_one_letter_code
_entity_poly.pdbx_strand_id
1 'polypeptide(L)' 'MRKTRIFTPGPTPLLPEAQLAMARPIIHHRTQEFKELFLETRRNLQQIFRT' A
#
# COMPACT_ATOMS: atom_id res chain seq x y z
N MET A 1 -15.14 -8.48 17.91
CA MET A 1 -15.08 -9.54 16.88
C MET A 1 -13.73 -10.22 16.91
N ARG A 2 -13.67 -11.56 16.79
CA ARG A 2 -12.42 -12.32 16.68
C ARG A 2 -11.81 -12.09 15.30
N LYS A 3 -10.57 -11.58 15.21
CA LYS A 3 -9.87 -11.41 13.93
C LYS A 3 -9.50 -12.79 13.38
N THR A 4 -10.05 -13.15 12.22
CA THR A 4 -9.63 -14.35 11.48
C THR A 4 -8.18 -14.19 11.08
N ARG A 5 -7.30 -15.04 11.61
CA ARG A 5 -5.89 -15.08 11.24
C ARG A 5 -5.73 -16.10 10.13
N ILE A 6 -5.21 -15.65 8.99
CA ILE A 6 -4.91 -16.49 7.84
C ILE A 6 -3.41 -16.80 7.90
N PHE A 7 -3.04 -18.08 7.85
CA PHE A 7 -1.64 -18.54 7.90
C PHE A 7 -1.21 -19.26 6.62
N THR A 8 -1.87 -18.96 5.50
CA THR A 8 -1.47 -19.43 4.17
C THR A 8 -0.21 -18.68 3.71
N PRO A 9 0.65 -19.27 2.84
CA PRO A 9 1.84 -18.60 2.32
C PRO A 9 1.54 -17.43 1.35
N GLY A 10 0.27 -17.21 1.05
CA GLY A 10 -0.23 -16.18 0.14
C GLY A 10 -1.60 -16.59 -0.40
N PRO A 11 -2.65 -15.73 -0.33
CA PRO A 11 -2.69 -14.43 0.34
C PRO A 11 -2.49 -14.54 1.85
N THR A 12 -1.93 -13.50 2.48
CA THR A 12 -1.73 -13.38 3.93
C THR A 12 -2.51 -12.19 4.48
N PRO A 13 -2.70 -12.06 5.80
CA PRO A 13 -3.30 -10.87 6.39
C PRO A 13 -2.49 -9.62 6.03
N LEU A 14 -3.15 -8.61 5.48
CA LEU A 14 -2.54 -7.32 5.20
C LEU A 14 -2.08 -6.64 6.50
N LEU A 15 -0.98 -5.89 6.41
CA LEU A 15 -0.55 -4.99 7.48
C LEU A 15 -1.67 -4.00 7.84
N PRO A 16 -1.87 -3.65 9.13
CA PRO A 16 -2.90 -2.70 9.54
C PRO A 16 -2.82 -1.35 8.78
N GLU A 17 -1.61 -0.88 8.49
CA GLU A 17 -1.34 0.37 7.77
C GLU A 17 -1.83 0.29 6.32
N ALA A 18 -1.67 -0.88 5.68
CA ALA A 18 -2.16 -1.13 4.33
C ALA A 18 -3.70 -1.17 4.29
N GLN A 19 -4.33 -1.77 5.32
CA GLN A 19 -5.79 -1.77 5.45
C GLN A 19 -6.34 -0.34 5.61
N LEU A 20 -5.68 0.47 6.44
CA LEU A 20 -6.04 1.88 6.64
C LEU A 20 -5.84 2.71 5.36
N ALA A 21 -4.76 2.48 4.62
CA ALA A 21 -4.51 3.15 3.34
C ALA A 21 -5.60 2.82 2.31
N MET A 22 -6.01 1.54 2.22
CA MET A 22 -7.09 1.12 1.33
C MET A 22 -8.47 1.70 1.69
N ALA A 23 -8.69 2.06 2.95
CA ALA A 23 -9.93 2.68 3.41
C ALA A 23 -10.01 4.19 3.09
N ARG A 24 -8.92 4.81 2.60
CA ARG A 24 -8.90 6.24 2.25
C ARG A 24 -9.62 6.49 0.92
N PRO A 25 -10.14 7.71 0.69
CA PRO A 25 -10.70 8.10 -0.61
C PRO A 25 -9.70 7.88 -1.75
N ILE A 26 -10.22 7.50 -2.92
CA ILE A 26 -9.41 7.31 -4.11
C ILE A 26 -9.05 8.67 -4.71
N ILE A 27 -7.75 8.91 -4.91
CA ILE A 27 -7.24 10.08 -5.61
C ILE A 27 -7.24 9.84 -7.14
N HIS A 28 -7.59 10.87 -7.90
CA HIS A 28 -7.64 10.76 -9.37
C HIS A 28 -6.23 10.74 -9.98
N HIS A 29 -5.96 9.79 -10.87
CA HIS A 29 -4.60 9.51 -11.39
C HIS A 29 -3.92 10.66 -12.17
N ARG A 30 -4.65 11.71 -12.57
CA ARG A 30 -4.10 12.89 -13.27
C ARG A 30 -3.87 14.09 -12.36
N THR A 31 -4.08 13.97 -11.05
CA THR A 31 -3.81 15.07 -10.11
C THR A 31 -2.33 15.16 -9.77
N GLN A 32 -1.90 16.34 -9.35
CA GLN A 32 -0.55 16.56 -8.85
C GLN A 32 -0.27 15.72 -7.60
N GLU A 33 -1.25 15.59 -6.70
CA GLU A 33 -1.20 14.72 -5.52
C GLU A 33 -0.89 13.26 -5.86
N PHE A 34 -1.58 12.69 -6.86
CA PHE A 34 -1.30 11.32 -7.31
C PHE A 34 0.12 11.19 -7.87
N LYS A 35 0.56 12.16 -8.68
CA LYS A 35 1.90 12.16 -9.26
C LYS A 35 2.97 12.15 -8.15
N GLU A 36 2.78 12.94 -7.10
CA GLU A 36 3.69 12.98 -5.95
C GLU A 36 3.72 11.65 -5.21
N LEU A 37 2.55 11.08 -4.87
CA LEU A 37 2.44 9.78 -4.21
C LEU A 37 3.09 8.66 -5.04
N PHE A 38 2.88 8.66 -6.36
CA PHE A 38 3.45 7.67 -7.26
C PHE A 38 4.98 7.74 -7.30
N LEU A 39 5.53 8.96 -7.40
CA LEU A 39 6.98 9.17 -7.40
C LEU A 39 7.62 8.78 -6.06
N GLU A 40 6.97 9.07 -4.95
CA GLU A 40 7.41 8.62 -3.63
C GLU A 40 7.41 7.10 -3.52
N THR A 41 6.31 6.46 -3.90
CA THR A 41 6.20 5.00 -3.90
C THR A 41 7.32 4.36 -4.73
N ARG A 42 7.59 4.90 -5.92
CA ARG A 42 8.69 4.42 -6.78
C ARG A 42 10.05 4.54 -6.12
N ARG A 43 10.36 5.68 -5.48
CA ARG A 43 11.63 5.87 -4.75
C ARG A 43 11.79 4.88 -3.60
N ASN A 44 10.72 4.63 -2.85
CA ASN A 44 10.74 3.68 -1.74
C ASN A 44 11.02 2.25 -2.24
N LEU A 45 10.40 1.86 -3.36
CA LEU A 45 10.68 0.56 -3.98
C LEU A 45 12.13 0.45 -4.48
N GLN A 46 12.66 1.50 -5.11
CA GLN A 46 14.07 1.58 -5.51
C GLN A 46 15.02 1.37 -4.32
N GLN A 47 14.75 2.02 -3.18
CA GLN A 47 15.52 1.81 -1.95
C GLN A 47 15.45 0.36 -1.44
N ILE A 48 14.28 -0.27 -1.48
CA ILE A 48 14.08 -1.66 -1.04
C ILE A 48 14.83 -2.63 -1.96
N PHE A 49 14.69 -2.47 -3.27
CA PHE A 49 15.30 -3.34 -4.27
C PHE A 49 16.77 -3.02 -4.56
N ARG A 50 17.28 -1.90 -4.03
CA ARG A 50 18.63 -1.37 -4.30
C ARG A 50 18.88 -1.16 -5.80
N THR A 51 17.90 -0.56 -6.47
CA THR A 51 17.93 -0.16 -7.89
C THR A 51 17.70 1.34 -8.04
#